data_AF-A0A535S7A6-F1
#
_entry.id   AF-A0A535S7A6-F1
#
_cell.length_a   1.000
_cell.length_b   1.000
_cell.length_c   1.000
_cell.angle_alpha   90.00
_cell.angle_beta   90.00
_cell.angle_gamma   90.00
#
_symmetry.space_group_name_H-M   'P 1'
#
loop_
_entity.id
_entity.type
_entity.pdbx_description
1 polymer ?
#
loop_
_entity_poly.entity_id
_entity_poly.type
_entity_poly.pdbx_seq_one_letter_code
_entity_poly.pdbx_strand_id
1 'polypeptide(L)'
;MPWFLTLFGRDPLVAALLSGLIGAWSAQGALAALGELQASRRDDWRDAEPGKLLHECRRGELASRNRIPFAPAYYGTHDAPCPLLPDALAYLALDRR
;
A
#
# COMPACT_ATOMS: atom_id res chain seq x y z
N MET A 1 -5.71 16.43 10.30
CA MET A 1 -4.55 15.55 10.03
C MET A 1 -3.96 15.95 8.69
N PRO A 2 -2.64 15.90 8.47
CA PRO A 2 -2.05 16.23 7.17
C PRO A 2 -2.64 15.33 6.08
N TRP A 3 -2.94 15.88 4.90
CA TRP A 3 -3.64 15.17 3.83
C TRP A 3 -2.92 13.90 3.36
N PHE A 4 -1.58 13.87 3.47
CA PHE A 4 -0.72 12.76 3.03
C PHE A 4 -0.16 11.90 4.17
N LEU A 5 -0.61 12.09 5.41
CA LEU A 5 -0.19 11.25 6.53
C LEU A 5 -0.98 9.94 6.55
N THR A 6 -0.75 9.09 5.54
CA THR A 6 -1.33 7.75 5.42
C THR A 6 -0.58 6.88 4.41
N LEU A 7 -0.99 5.62 4.24
CA LEU A 7 -0.49 4.73 3.20
C LEU A 7 -1.16 5.02 1.86
N PHE A 8 -0.34 5.21 0.84
CA PHE A 8 -0.75 5.36 -0.56
C PHE A 8 -0.06 4.31 -1.41
N GLY A 9 -0.80 3.57 -2.23
CA GLY A 9 -0.35 2.44 -3.04
C GLY A 9 1.14 2.13 -3.06
N ARG A 10 1.86 2.62 -4.08
CA ARG A 10 3.28 2.30 -4.27
C ARG A 10 4.25 3.05 -3.37
N ASP A 11 3.80 4.12 -2.72
CA ASP A 11 4.68 5.07 -2.04
C ASP A 11 5.52 4.44 -0.93
N PRO A 12 5.00 3.51 -0.09
CA PRO A 12 5.81 2.77 0.87
C PRO A 12 6.94 1.96 0.23
N LEU A 13 6.73 1.37 -0.94
CA LEU A 13 7.78 0.62 -1.64
C LEU A 13 8.85 1.55 -2.20
N VAL A 14 8.45 2.68 -2.79
CA VAL A 14 9.39 3.69 -3.27
C VAL A 14 10.21 4.24 -2.10
N ALA A 15 9.56 4.60 -1.00
CA ALA A 15 10.21 5.10 0.20
C ALA A 15 11.18 4.07 0.78
N ALA A 16 10.79 2.79 0.82
CA ALA A 16 11.66 1.71 1.29
C ALA A 16 12.89 1.49 0.40
N LEU A 17 12.72 1.50 -0.93
CA LEU A 17 13.82 1.34 -1.89
C LEU A 17 14.79 2.53 -1.83
N LEU A 18 14.28 3.76 -1.71
CA LEU A 18 15.11 4.95 -1.51
C LEU A 18 15.82 4.93 -0.15
N SER A 19 15.20 4.30 0.84
CA SER A 19 15.77 4.05 2.17
C SER A 19 16.68 2.81 2.19
N GLY A 20 17.04 2.21 1.05
CA GLY A 20 17.77 0.94 1.03
C GLY A 20 19.14 0.95 1.75
N LEU A 21 19.71 2.14 2.00
CA LEU A 21 20.94 2.30 2.80
C LEU A 21 20.75 2.01 4.30
N ILE A 22 19.51 2.12 4.82
CA ILE A 22 19.18 1.89 6.24
C ILE A 22 18.62 0.48 6.51
N GLY A 23 18.69 -0.41 5.50
CA GLY A 23 18.39 -1.83 5.62
C GLY A 23 17.01 -2.24 5.10
N ALA A 24 16.86 -3.54 4.84
CA ALA A 24 15.70 -4.05 4.09
C ALA A 24 14.41 -4.22 4.89
N TRP A 25 14.46 -4.00 6.21
CA TRP A 25 13.29 -4.07 7.11
C TRP A 25 12.14 -3.16 6.66
N SER A 26 12.46 -1.99 6.10
CA SER A 26 11.46 -1.03 5.59
C SER A 26 10.69 -1.59 4.39
N ALA A 27 11.39 -2.28 3.49
CA ALA A 27 10.78 -2.96 2.33
C ALA A 27 9.92 -4.15 2.77
N GLN A 28 10.35 -4.91 3.79
CA GLN A 28 9.53 -5.98 4.38
C GLN A 28 8.22 -5.44 4.94
N GLY A 29 8.29 -4.35 5.72
CA GLY A 29 7.11 -3.71 6.29
C GLY A 29 6.16 -3.16 5.22
N ALA A 30 6.71 -2.53 4.17
CA ALA A 30 5.93 -2.04 3.04
C ALA A 30 5.20 -3.18 2.30
N LEU A 31 5.90 -4.28 2.00
CA LEU A 31 5.31 -5.45 1.33
C LEU A 31 4.24 -6.11 2.20
N ALA A 32 4.49 -6.27 3.50
CA ALA A 32 3.50 -6.81 4.43
C ALA A 32 2.23 -5.95 4.48
N ALA A 33 2.37 -4.63 4.65
CA ALA A 33 1.25 -3.70 4.70
C ALA A 33 0.44 -3.70 3.39
N LEU A 34 1.11 -3.75 2.23
CA LEU A 34 0.44 -3.81 0.93
C LEU A 34 -0.26 -5.15 0.69
N GLY A 35 0.34 -6.25 1.13
CA GLY A 35 -0.29 -7.57 1.07
C GLY A 35 -1.54 -7.67 1.95
N GLU A 36 -1.47 -7.16 3.18
CA GLU A 36 -2.62 -7.11 4.10
C GLU A 36 -3.77 -6.26 3.57
N LEU A 37 -3.47 -5.19 2.84
CA LEU A 37 -4.45 -4.25 2.30
C LEU A 37 -4.86 -4.56 0.86
N GLN A 38 -4.31 -5.60 0.24
CA GLN A 38 -4.68 -6.01 -1.12
C GLN A 38 -6.16 -6.40 -1.15
N ALA A 39 -6.88 -5.91 -2.16
CA ALA A 39 -8.29 -6.22 -2.32
C ALA A 39 -8.47 -7.73 -2.56
N SER A 40 -9.32 -8.37 -1.75
CA SER A 40 -9.64 -9.80 -1.85
C SER A 40 -11.03 -10.06 -2.46
N ARG A 41 -11.85 -9.01 -2.59
CA ARG A 41 -13.21 -9.08 -3.12
C ARG A 41 -13.50 -7.87 -4.00
N ARG A 42 -14.49 -8.02 -4.89
CA ARG A 42 -15.00 -6.92 -5.70
C ARG A 42 -15.86 -5.99 -4.85
N ASP A 43 -15.67 -4.67 -5.01
CA ASP A 43 -16.48 -3.62 -4.42
C ASP A 43 -16.45 -2.40 -5.34
N ASP A 44 -17.51 -2.21 -6.12
CA ASP A 44 -17.58 -1.14 -7.12
C ASP A 44 -17.59 0.26 -6.49
N TRP A 45 -17.99 0.41 -5.22
CA TRP A 45 -17.97 1.71 -4.55
C TRP A 45 -16.56 2.16 -4.17
N ARG A 46 -15.68 1.19 -3.88
CA ARG A 46 -14.28 1.44 -3.50
C ARG A 46 -13.30 1.18 -4.65
N ASP A 47 -13.82 0.93 -5.86
CA ASP A 47 -13.08 0.48 -7.04
C ASP A 47 -12.20 -0.76 -6.80
N ALA A 48 -12.63 -1.63 -5.88
CA ALA A 48 -11.88 -2.80 -5.47
C ALA A 48 -12.17 -3.98 -6.39
N GLU A 49 -11.12 -4.68 -6.80
CA GLU A 49 -11.19 -5.95 -7.52
C GLU A 49 -10.16 -6.90 -6.91
N PRO A 50 -10.42 -8.23 -6.87
CA PRO A 50 -9.45 -9.18 -6.34
C PRO A 50 -8.06 -9.00 -6.97
N GLY A 51 -7.05 -8.79 -6.12
CA GLY A 51 -5.66 -8.55 -6.54
C GLY A 51 -5.25 -7.09 -6.67
N LYS A 52 -6.18 -6.12 -6.68
CA LYS A 52 -5.83 -4.69 -6.72
C LYS A 52 -5.10 -4.26 -5.44
N LEU A 53 -4.03 -3.49 -5.61
CA LEU A 53 -3.39 -2.78 -4.50
C LEU A 53 -4.16 -1.51 -4.16
N LEU A 54 -4.03 -1.11 -2.90
CA LEU A 54 -4.58 0.11 -2.33
C LEU A 54 -4.17 1.36 -3.14
N HIS A 55 -5.08 2.31 -3.36
CA HIS A 55 -4.75 3.69 -3.73
C HIS A 55 -4.42 4.50 -2.48
N GLU A 56 -5.34 4.52 -1.52
CA GLU A 56 -5.16 5.18 -0.23
C GLU A 56 -5.89 4.43 0.89
N CYS A 57 -5.29 4.42 2.08
CA CYS A 57 -5.96 3.98 3.32
C CYS A 57 -6.33 5.20 4.14
N ARG A 58 -7.47 5.18 4.84
CA ARG A 58 -7.87 6.24 5.77
C ARG A 58 -8.32 5.60 7.07
N ARG A 59 -7.69 6.00 8.17
CA ARG A 59 -8.00 5.53 9.53
C ARG A 59 -8.29 6.72 10.46
N GLY A 60 -9.07 6.47 11.52
CA GLY A 60 -9.49 7.49 12.51
C GLY A 60 -11.01 7.66 12.60
N GLU A 61 -11.47 8.56 13.47
CA GLU A 61 -12.89 8.76 13.81
C GLU A 61 -13.81 9.01 12.61
N LEU A 62 -13.33 9.76 11.61
CA LEU A 62 -14.14 10.04 10.42
C LEU A 62 -14.24 8.84 9.48
N ALA A 63 -13.18 8.04 9.41
CA ALA A 63 -13.17 6.79 8.65
C ALA A 63 -14.06 5.73 9.32
N SER A 64 -13.99 5.59 10.65
CA SER A 64 -14.78 4.61 11.39
C SER A 64 -16.29 4.90 11.36
N ARG A 65 -16.68 6.17 11.21
CA ARG A 65 -18.08 6.60 11.07
C ARG A 65 -18.55 6.71 9.62
N ASN A 66 -17.81 6.17 8.64
CA ASN A 66 -18.12 6.25 7.21
C ASN A 66 -18.37 7.68 6.70
N ARG A 67 -17.75 8.68 7.33
CA ARG A 67 -17.81 10.08 6.88
C ARG A 67 -16.79 10.39 5.78
N ILE A 68 -15.93 9.43 5.48
CA ILE A 68 -15.03 9.42 4.33
C ILE A 68 -15.59 8.36 3.37
N PRO A 69 -16.10 8.75 2.18
CA PRO A 69 -16.86 7.85 1.31
C PRO A 69 -16.16 6.54 0.97
N PHE A 70 -14.83 6.56 0.83
CA PHE A 70 -14.03 5.42 0.38
C PHE A 70 -13.18 4.79 1.49
N ALA A 71 -13.42 5.16 2.76
CA ALA A 71 -12.74 4.56 3.89
C ALA A 71 -13.21 3.11 4.13
N PRO A 72 -12.38 2.25 4.75
CA PRO A 72 -11.00 2.52 5.19
C PRO A 72 -9.94 2.35 4.09
N ALA A 73 -10.31 1.83 2.92
CA ALA A 73 -9.39 1.49 1.84
C ALA A 73 -10.05 1.74 0.47
N TYR A 74 -9.44 2.60 -0.32
CA TYR A 74 -9.86 2.95 -1.67
C TYR A 74 -8.88 2.39 -2.69
N TYR A 75 -9.37 1.88 -3.83
CA TYR A 75 -8.61 1.13 -4.83
C TYR A 75 -8.73 1.71 -6.26
N GLY A 76 -9.09 2.99 -6.38
CA GLY A 76 -9.30 3.68 -7.67
C GLY A 76 -8.05 3.90 -8.52
N THR A 77 -6.91 3.33 -8.13
CA THR A 77 -5.64 3.51 -8.83
C THR A 77 -5.45 2.43 -9.88
N HIS A 78 -5.08 2.85 -11.08
CA HIS A 78 -4.88 1.95 -12.23
C HIS A 78 -3.42 1.49 -12.33
N ASP A 79 -2.51 2.22 -11.69
CA ASP A 79 -1.08 1.94 -11.57
C ASP A 79 -0.73 1.09 -10.33
N ALA A 80 -1.74 0.58 -9.63
CA ALA A 80 -1.60 -0.30 -8.46
C ALA A 80 -0.89 -1.63 -8.74
N PRO A 81 -0.94 -2.23 -9.95
CA PRO A 81 -0.01 -3.29 -10.31
C PRO A 81 1.40 -2.69 -10.33
N CYS A 82 2.03 -2.67 -9.15
CA CYS A 82 3.23 -1.90 -8.94
C CYS A 82 4.42 -2.63 -9.58
N PRO A 83 5.05 -2.07 -10.63
CA PRO A 83 6.19 -2.69 -11.29
C PRO A 83 7.42 -2.82 -10.38
N LEU A 84 7.39 -2.19 -9.19
CA LEU A 84 8.46 -2.25 -8.20
C LEU A 84 8.37 -3.47 -7.28
N LEU A 85 7.27 -4.26 -7.33
CA LEU A 85 7.14 -5.47 -6.53
C LEU A 85 8.29 -6.48 -6.78
N PRO A 86 8.68 -6.80 -8.03
CA PRO A 86 9.84 -7.66 -8.30
C PRO A 86 11.14 -7.08 -7.74
N ASP A 87 11.37 -5.78 -7.87
CA ASP A 87 12.59 -5.12 -7.40
C ASP A 87 12.68 -5.14 -5.88
N ALA A 88 11.58 -4.88 -5.17
CA ALA A 88 11.51 -4.98 -3.72
C ALA A 88 11.76 -6.42 -3.24
N LEU A 89 11.20 -7.42 -3.91
CA LEU A 89 11.45 -8.83 -3.59
C LEU A 89 12.91 -9.23 -3.85
N ALA A 90 13.50 -8.77 -4.96
CA ALA A 90 14.91 -9.00 -5.27
C ALA A 90 15.83 -8.34 -4.23
N TYR A 91 15.52 -7.11 -3.82
CA TYR A 91 16.24 -6.41 -2.77
C TYR A 91 16.21 -7.20 -1.44
N LEU A 92 15.04 -7.72 -1.04
CA LEU A 92 14.93 -8.60 0.15
C LEU A 92 15.74 -9.90 0.01
N ALA A 93 15.85 -10.46 -1.19
CA ALA A 93 16.62 -11.68 -1.42
C ALA A 93 18.14 -11.47 -1.32
N LEU A 94 18.61 -10.27 -1.65
CA LEU A 94 20.03 -9.89 -1.53
C LEU A 94 20.45 -9.63 -0.08
N ASP A 95 19.57 -9.04 0.73
CA ASP A 95 19.84 -8.71 2.15
C ASP A 95 19.93 -9.95 3.06
N ARG A 96 19.47 -11.12 2.60
CA ARG A 96 19.52 -12.39 3.36
C ARG A 96 20.85 -13.16 3.24
N ARG A 97 21.91 -12.53 2.72
CA ARG A 97 23.27 -13.10 2.63
C ARG A 97 24.21 -12.40 3.59
#